data_AF-A0A561DF23-F1
#
_entry.id   AF-A0A561DF23-F1
#
_cell.length_a   1.000
_cell.length_b   1.000
_cell.length_c   1.000
_cell.angle_alpha   90.00
_cell.angle_beta   90.00
_cell.angle_gamma   90.00
#
_symmetry.space_group_name_H-M   'P 1'
#
loop_
_entity.id
_entity.type
_entity.pdbx_description
1 polymer ?
#
loop_
_entity_poly.entity_id
_entity_poly.type
_entity_poly.pdbx_seq_one_letter_code
_entity_poly.pdbx_strand_id
1 'polypeptide(L)'
;MSEKLPCKTCGALILPTTALRTNGLCMPCKQGNRENMEKSKERYRQQKFYDPQRAHWHHLVDRAHASEQTFASFSAQEKRYYAVSVLEGEVYNGGMHQFFSNSSGALYNEAVEGLKEFGATQALGLLQRAAQVLFGSQQPPVDRHERWQAMPLYPEDEMATLPAWSIELEEIDRAYWKDPDGLSQKLEAYLKNTGLLEPFEQPAN
;
A
#
# COMPACT_ATOMS: atom_id res chain seq x y z
N MET A 1 -21.33 32.94 -32.93
CA MET A 1 -20.35 32.16 -32.13
C MET A 1 -19.01 32.82 -32.30
N SER A 2 -18.38 33.33 -31.24
CA SER A 2 -17.06 33.97 -31.34
C SER A 2 -15.99 32.92 -31.57
N GLU A 3 -15.14 33.15 -32.58
CA GLU A 3 -14.01 32.30 -32.89
C GLU A 3 -13.01 32.31 -31.73
N LYS A 4 -12.58 31.13 -31.28
CA LYS A 4 -11.64 30.99 -30.16
C LYS A 4 -10.21 31.27 -30.65
N LEU A 5 -9.40 31.86 -29.78
CA LEU A 5 -8.00 32.20 -30.07
C LEU A 5 -7.05 31.23 -29.34
N PRO A 6 -5.90 30.83 -29.91
CA PRO A 6 -4.95 29.96 -29.22
C PRO A 6 -4.18 30.72 -28.12
N CYS A 7 -3.91 30.05 -27.01
CA CYS A 7 -3.03 30.54 -25.95
C CYS A 7 -1.58 30.64 -26.45
N LYS A 8 -0.90 31.76 -26.18
CA LYS A 8 0.49 32.01 -26.61
C LYS A 8 1.52 30.99 -26.11
N THR A 9 1.25 30.32 -24.98
CA THR A 9 2.21 29.36 -24.37
C THR A 9 1.91 27.91 -24.72
N CYS A 10 0.65 27.49 -24.58
CA CYS A 10 0.27 26.07 -24.67
C CYS A 10 -0.67 25.75 -25.84
N GLY A 11 -0.98 26.73 -26.69
CA GLY A 11 -1.84 26.56 -27.87
C GLY A 11 -3.34 26.31 -27.58
N ALA A 12 -3.74 26.14 -26.32
CA ALA A 12 -5.14 25.85 -25.99
C ALA A 12 -6.09 26.98 -26.40
N LEU A 13 -7.21 26.62 -27.03
CA LEU A 13 -8.22 27.57 -27.50
C LEU A 13 -8.95 28.25 -26.33
N ILE A 14 -8.89 29.58 -26.29
CA ILE A 14 -9.48 30.44 -25.26
C ILE A 14 -10.45 31.43 -25.89
N LEU A 15 -11.40 31.93 -25.09
CA LEU A 15 -12.32 32.97 -25.53
C LEU A 15 -11.55 34.27 -25.81
N PRO A 16 -11.96 35.08 -26.83
CA PRO A 16 -11.34 36.37 -27.10
C PRO A 16 -11.28 37.29 -25.88
N THR A 17 -12.33 37.29 -25.04
CA THR A 17 -12.38 38.05 -23.78
C THR A 17 -11.32 37.58 -22.78
N THR A 18 -11.02 36.28 -22.74
CA THR A 18 -9.95 35.74 -21.91
C THR A 18 -8.61 36.22 -22.46
N ALA A 19 -8.36 36.08 -23.76
CA ALA A 19 -7.14 36.54 -24.40
C ALA A 19 -6.85 38.03 -24.16
N LEU A 20 -7.86 38.90 -24.25
CA LEU A 20 -7.74 40.32 -23.90
C LEU A 20 -7.31 40.53 -22.44
N ARG A 21 -7.99 39.87 -21.49
CA ARG A 21 -7.74 40.02 -20.04
C ARG A 21 -6.42 39.41 -19.56
N THR A 22 -5.87 38.45 -20.29
CA THR A 22 -4.68 37.68 -19.88
C THR A 22 -3.50 37.85 -20.82
N ASN A 23 -3.53 38.85 -21.70
CA ASN A 23 -2.51 39.10 -22.72
C ASN A 23 -2.22 37.89 -23.62
N GLY A 24 -3.26 37.13 -23.96
CA GLY A 24 -3.21 35.96 -24.83
C GLY A 24 -2.89 34.64 -24.12
N LEU A 25 -2.93 34.59 -22.79
CA LEU A 25 -2.67 33.37 -22.01
C LEU A 25 -3.96 32.68 -21.54
N CYS A 26 -4.00 31.36 -21.51
CA CYS A 26 -5.08 30.67 -20.79
C CYS A 26 -4.90 30.87 -19.28
N MET A 27 -6.00 30.78 -18.51
CA MET A 27 -5.95 30.92 -17.04
C MET A 27 -4.91 29.99 -16.39
N PRO A 28 -4.76 28.71 -16.80
CA PRO A 28 -3.70 27.85 -16.29
C PRO A 28 -2.26 28.30 -16.57
N CYS A 29 -1.98 28.86 -17.75
CA CYS A 29 -0.66 29.39 -18.08
C CYS A 29 -0.38 30.69 -17.32
N LYS A 30 -1.40 31.55 -17.17
CA LYS A 30 -1.31 32.76 -16.36
C LYS A 30 -1.04 32.44 -14.88
N GLN A 31 -1.58 31.34 -14.36
CA GLN A 31 -1.41 30.88 -12.98
C GLN A 31 -0.18 29.97 -12.78
N GLY A 32 0.58 29.64 -13.84
CA GLY A 32 1.75 28.77 -13.75
C GLY A 32 1.45 27.29 -13.44
N ASN A 33 0.19 26.84 -13.50
CA ASN A 33 -0.20 25.46 -13.15
C ASN A 33 -0.46 24.55 -14.36
N ARG A 34 -0.30 25.07 -15.59
CA ARG A 34 -0.59 24.29 -16.82
C ARG A 34 0.19 22.97 -16.89
N GLU A 35 1.48 23.00 -16.57
CA GLU A 35 2.32 21.80 -16.59
C GLU A 35 1.85 20.76 -15.57
N ASN A 36 1.54 21.19 -14.34
CA ASN A 36 1.00 20.33 -13.29
C ASN A 36 -0.35 19.70 -13.69
N MET A 37 -1.20 20.47 -14.38
CA MET A 37 -2.47 19.97 -14.90
C MET A 37 -2.27 18.90 -15.98
N GLU A 38 -1.34 19.10 -16.92
CA GLU A 38 -1.06 18.09 -17.96
C GLU A 38 -0.40 16.83 -17.37
N LYS A 39 0.56 16.99 -16.44
CA LYS A 39 1.13 15.87 -15.66
C LYS A 39 0.04 15.11 -14.91
N SER A 40 -0.92 15.81 -14.30
CA SER A 40 -2.05 15.19 -13.61
C SER A 40 -2.95 14.41 -14.59
N LYS A 41 -3.30 14.99 -15.74
CA LYS A 41 -4.08 14.29 -16.78
C LYS A 41 -3.37 13.05 -17.31
N GLU A 42 -2.05 13.11 -17.48
CA GLU A 42 -1.26 11.95 -17.89
C GLU A 42 -1.30 10.86 -16.83
N ARG A 43 -1.11 11.20 -15.54
CA ARG A 43 -1.29 10.25 -14.43
C ARG A 43 -2.69 9.63 -14.43
N TYR A 44 -3.75 10.42 -14.62
CA TYR A 44 -5.11 9.90 -14.73
C TYR A 44 -5.31 9.01 -15.96
N ARG A 45 -4.66 9.30 -17.09
CA ARG A 45 -4.69 8.43 -18.28
C ARG A 45 -3.98 7.11 -18.03
N GLN A 46 -2.82 7.13 -17.38
CA GLN A 46 -2.09 5.92 -17.00
C GLN A 46 -2.86 5.08 -15.98
N GLN A 47 -3.53 5.71 -15.00
CA GLN A 47 -4.39 5.02 -14.03
C GLN A 47 -5.61 4.34 -14.66
N LYS A 48 -6.01 4.74 -15.87
CA LYS A 48 -7.06 4.06 -16.64
C LYS A 48 -6.57 2.83 -17.38
N PHE A 49 -5.26 2.65 -17.54
CA PHE A 49 -4.74 1.44 -18.14
C PHE A 49 -5.02 0.27 -17.20
N TYR A 50 -5.47 -0.85 -17.77
CA TYR A 50 -5.78 -2.03 -17.00
C TYR A 50 -4.49 -2.59 -16.39
N ASP A 51 -4.52 -2.86 -15.09
CA ASP A 51 -3.41 -3.40 -14.33
C ASP A 51 -3.83 -4.77 -13.77
N PRO A 52 -3.29 -5.88 -14.31
CA PRO A 52 -3.58 -7.24 -13.85
C PRO A 52 -3.33 -7.43 -12.36
N GLN A 53 -2.28 -6.82 -11.79
CA GLN A 53 -1.95 -6.98 -10.38
C GLN A 53 -2.98 -6.28 -9.49
N ARG A 54 -3.39 -5.08 -9.89
CA ARG A 54 -4.48 -4.35 -9.19
C ARG A 54 -5.80 -5.12 -9.28
N ALA A 55 -6.12 -5.67 -10.46
CA ALA A 55 -7.34 -6.46 -10.63
C ALA A 55 -7.32 -7.74 -9.78
N HIS A 56 -6.19 -8.46 -9.77
CA HIS A 56 -5.97 -9.62 -8.89
C HIS A 56 -6.11 -9.25 -7.42
N TRP A 57 -5.47 -8.16 -6.98
CA TRP A 57 -5.56 -7.69 -5.60
C TRP A 57 -7.00 -7.37 -5.18
N HIS A 58 -7.75 -6.61 -5.98
CA HIS A 58 -9.15 -6.32 -5.68
C HIS A 58 -9.99 -7.59 -5.59
N HIS A 59 -9.81 -8.53 -6.53
CA HIS A 59 -10.51 -9.82 -6.48
C HIS A 59 -10.22 -10.60 -5.19
N LEU A 60 -8.95 -10.60 -4.75
CA LEU A 60 -8.53 -11.30 -3.55
C LEU A 60 -9.08 -10.65 -2.28
N VAL A 61 -9.04 -9.32 -2.19
CA VAL A 61 -9.60 -8.54 -1.07
C VAL A 61 -11.10 -8.75 -0.97
N ASP A 62 -11.84 -8.65 -2.08
CA ASP A 62 -13.29 -8.84 -2.10
C ASP A 62 -13.66 -10.24 -1.59
N ARG A 63 -12.91 -11.27 -2.00
CA ARG A 63 -13.10 -12.64 -1.52
C ARG A 63 -12.74 -12.81 -0.04
N ALA A 64 -11.64 -12.21 0.42
CA ALA A 64 -11.21 -12.32 1.80
C ALA A 64 -12.23 -11.71 2.77
N HIS A 65 -12.90 -10.63 2.36
CA HIS A 65 -13.94 -9.98 3.17
C HIS A 65 -15.35 -10.56 3.01
N ALA A 66 -15.57 -11.46 2.04
CA ALA A 66 -16.89 -12.06 1.83
C ALA A 66 -17.33 -12.92 3.03
N SER A 67 -16.42 -13.75 3.56
CA SER A 67 -16.62 -14.52 4.81
C SER A 67 -15.32 -15.18 5.28
N GLU A 68 -15.25 -15.57 6.55
CA GLU A 68 -14.14 -16.39 7.08
C GLU A 68 -13.98 -17.72 6.33
N GLN A 69 -15.11 -18.31 5.88
CA GLN A 69 -15.12 -19.56 5.11
C GLN A 69 -14.49 -19.36 3.72
N THR A 70 -14.65 -18.18 3.13
CA THR A 70 -14.04 -17.82 1.84
C THR A 70 -12.54 -17.61 1.99
N PHE A 71 -12.07 -16.98 3.06
CA PHE A 71 -10.63 -16.92 3.31
C PHE A 71 -10.03 -18.30 3.61
N ALA A 72 -10.75 -19.15 4.35
CA ALA A 72 -10.33 -20.51 4.62
C ALA A 72 -10.13 -21.34 3.34
N SER A 73 -10.92 -21.09 2.29
CA SER A 73 -10.84 -21.77 1.00
C SER A 73 -9.72 -21.28 0.07
N PHE A 74 -8.99 -20.23 0.46
CA PHE A 74 -7.81 -19.79 -0.31
C PHE A 74 -6.77 -20.91 -0.34
N SER A 75 -6.13 -21.06 -1.49
CA SER A 75 -4.90 -21.84 -1.63
C SER A 75 -3.81 -21.28 -0.71
N ALA A 76 -2.81 -22.11 -0.39
CA ALA A 76 -1.67 -21.64 0.40
C ALA A 76 -0.98 -20.44 -0.27
N GLN A 77 -0.92 -20.42 -1.60
CA GLN A 77 -0.27 -19.34 -2.33
C GLN A 77 -1.05 -18.02 -2.24
N GLU A 78 -2.37 -18.07 -2.37
CA GLU A 78 -3.26 -16.92 -2.17
C GLU A 78 -3.17 -16.38 -0.74
N LYS A 79 -3.17 -17.26 0.28
CA LYS A 79 -3.04 -16.83 1.70
C LYS A 79 -1.74 -16.11 1.96
N ARG A 80 -0.63 -16.65 1.48
CA ARG A 80 0.72 -16.07 1.65
C ARG A 80 0.86 -14.74 0.92
N TYR A 81 0.43 -14.66 -0.34
CA TYR A 81 0.40 -13.40 -1.07
C TYR A 81 -0.46 -12.36 -0.34
N TYR A 82 -1.69 -12.72 0.01
CA TYR A 82 -2.60 -11.84 0.72
C TYR A 82 -2.01 -11.32 2.04
N ALA A 83 -1.49 -12.22 2.87
CA ALA A 83 -0.96 -11.87 4.19
C ALA A 83 0.25 -10.92 4.09
N VAL A 84 1.15 -11.15 3.13
CA VAL A 84 2.30 -10.27 2.93
C VAL A 84 1.90 -8.92 2.32
N SER A 85 0.95 -8.89 1.39
CA SER A 85 0.41 -7.62 0.86
C SER A 85 -0.30 -6.80 1.94
N VAL A 86 -1.07 -7.46 2.84
CA VAL A 86 -1.69 -6.79 3.99
C VAL A 86 -0.62 -6.27 4.95
N LEU A 87 0.41 -7.07 5.27
CA LEU A 87 1.53 -6.62 6.09
C LEU A 87 2.20 -5.37 5.51
N GLU A 88 2.55 -5.38 4.22
CA GLU A 88 3.18 -4.24 3.55
C GLU A 88 2.29 -2.99 3.68
N GLY A 89 1.00 -3.12 3.35
CA GLY A 89 0.03 -2.02 3.44
C GLY A 89 -0.13 -1.46 4.85
N GLU A 90 -0.24 -2.32 5.87
CA GLU A 90 -0.39 -1.90 7.26
C GLU A 90 0.87 -1.20 7.79
N VAL A 91 2.06 -1.73 7.49
CA VAL A 91 3.32 -1.15 7.96
C VAL A 91 3.60 0.19 7.27
N TYR A 92 3.29 0.35 5.98
CA TYR A 92 3.39 1.66 5.31
C TYR A 92 2.33 2.66 5.76
N ASN A 93 1.19 2.21 6.27
CA ASN A 93 0.12 3.10 6.71
C ASN A 93 0.26 3.51 8.20
N GLY A 94 0.71 2.61 9.07
CA GLY A 94 0.79 2.87 10.52
C GLY A 94 1.82 2.02 11.28
N GLY A 95 2.79 1.43 10.58
CA GLY A 95 3.86 0.64 11.19
C GLY A 95 3.42 -0.73 11.70
N MET A 96 4.37 -1.44 12.30
CA MET A 96 4.17 -2.78 12.86
C MET A 96 3.12 -2.79 13.96
N HIS A 97 3.01 -1.71 14.75
CA HIS A 97 1.96 -1.59 15.75
C HIS A 97 0.57 -1.68 15.12
N GLN A 98 0.34 -1.01 13.99
CA GLN A 98 -0.94 -1.05 13.30
C GLN A 98 -1.24 -2.46 12.76
N PHE A 99 -0.26 -3.13 12.14
CA PHE A 99 -0.39 -4.52 11.70
C PHE A 99 -0.84 -5.45 12.83
N PHE A 100 -0.20 -5.38 14.01
CA PHE A 100 -0.56 -6.26 15.12
C PHE A 100 -1.85 -5.87 15.83
N SER A 101 -2.14 -4.57 16.00
CA SER A 101 -3.35 -4.11 16.69
C SER A 101 -4.62 -4.27 15.82
N ASN A 102 -4.51 -4.25 14.50
CA ASN A 102 -5.67 -4.46 13.64
C ASN A 102 -6.07 -5.95 13.53
N SER A 103 -7.14 -6.22 12.79
CA SER A 103 -7.52 -7.59 12.43
C SER A 103 -6.45 -8.29 11.59
N SER A 104 -5.61 -7.51 10.87
CA SER A 104 -4.47 -7.99 10.09
C SER A 104 -3.46 -8.79 10.91
N GLY A 105 -3.35 -8.55 12.23
CA GLY A 105 -2.47 -9.33 13.11
C GLY A 105 -2.79 -10.83 13.16
N ALA A 106 -4.03 -11.24 12.83
CA ALA A 106 -4.40 -12.65 12.69
C ALA A 106 -3.65 -13.35 11.53
N LEU A 107 -3.12 -12.58 10.58
CA LEU A 107 -2.37 -13.06 9.42
C LEU A 107 -0.89 -13.27 9.71
N TYR A 108 -0.41 -13.02 10.94
CA TYR A 108 1.02 -13.07 11.28
C TYR A 108 1.72 -14.36 10.80
N ASN A 109 1.12 -15.53 11.05
CA ASN A 109 1.71 -16.81 10.65
C ASN A 109 1.78 -16.97 9.12
N GLU A 110 0.74 -16.57 8.40
CA GLU A 110 0.71 -16.61 6.93
C GLU A 110 1.70 -15.59 6.34
N ALA A 111 1.88 -14.43 6.97
CA ALA A 111 2.87 -13.44 6.57
C ALA A 111 4.30 -13.95 6.80
N VAL A 112 4.56 -14.63 7.92
CA VAL A 112 5.85 -15.29 8.19
C VAL A 112 6.17 -16.35 7.12
N GLU A 113 5.22 -17.22 6.79
CA GLU A 113 5.43 -18.25 5.76
C GLU A 113 5.57 -17.64 4.36
N GLY A 114 4.81 -16.59 4.05
CA GLY A 114 4.93 -15.86 2.79
C GLY A 114 6.30 -15.17 2.64
N LEU A 115 6.77 -14.44 3.66
CA LEU A 115 8.09 -13.80 3.61
C LEU A 115 9.23 -14.82 3.49
N LYS A 116 9.10 -16.01 4.11
CA LYS A 116 10.04 -17.12 3.90
C LYS A 116 10.04 -17.59 2.45
N GLU A 117 8.86 -17.84 1.88
CA GLU A 117 8.73 -18.30 0.49
C GLU A 117 9.24 -17.28 -0.53
N PHE A 118 9.07 -15.99 -0.24
CA PHE A 118 9.55 -14.91 -1.13
C PHE A 118 11.07 -14.67 -0.99
N GLY A 119 11.72 -15.33 -0.03
CA GLY A 119 13.10 -15.07 0.34
C GLY A 119 13.32 -13.63 0.82
N ALA A 120 12.34 -13.03 1.50
CA ALA A 120 12.40 -11.69 2.08
C ALA A 120 12.90 -11.77 3.53
N THR A 121 14.17 -12.18 3.69
CA THR A 121 14.73 -12.55 5.00
C THR A 121 14.88 -11.37 5.96
N GLN A 122 15.10 -10.16 5.46
CA GLN A 122 15.26 -8.98 6.32
C GLN A 122 13.89 -8.50 6.80
N ALA A 123 12.90 -8.42 5.91
CA ALA A 123 11.51 -8.13 6.26
C ALA A 123 10.95 -9.17 7.26
N LEU A 124 11.27 -10.46 7.06
CA LEU A 124 10.92 -11.52 8.00
C LEU A 124 11.52 -11.28 9.38
N GLY A 125 12.83 -10.99 9.44
CA GLY A 125 13.51 -10.70 10.70
C GLY A 125 12.91 -9.50 11.42
N LEU A 126 12.54 -8.44 10.69
CA LEU A 126 11.89 -7.25 11.25
C LEU A 126 10.50 -7.56 11.80
N LEU A 127 9.68 -8.32 11.07
CA LEU A 127 8.36 -8.75 11.53
C LEU A 127 8.44 -9.60 12.80
N GLN A 128 9.37 -10.56 12.85
CA GLN A 128 9.56 -11.43 14.01
C GLN A 128 10.09 -10.66 15.22
N ARG A 129 11.00 -9.71 15.01
CA ARG A 129 11.45 -8.81 16.08
C ARG A 129 10.32 -7.94 16.62
N ALA A 130 9.47 -7.39 15.75
CA ALA A 130 8.30 -6.63 16.19
C ALA A 130 7.34 -7.48 17.02
N ALA A 131 7.09 -8.74 16.61
CA ALA A 131 6.31 -9.68 17.41
C ALA A 131 6.98 -9.93 18.78
N GLN A 132 8.30 -10.11 18.83
CA GLN A 132 9.02 -10.30 20.09
C GLN A 132 8.95 -9.06 21.01
N VAL A 133 9.02 -7.85 20.45
CA VAL A 133 8.88 -6.59 21.19
C VAL A 133 7.49 -6.49 21.83
N LEU A 134 6.44 -6.89 21.10
CA LEU A 134 5.05 -6.72 21.54
C LEU A 134 4.53 -7.88 22.39
N PHE A 135 5.03 -9.11 22.18
CA PHE A 135 4.47 -10.33 22.79
C PHE A 135 5.52 -11.18 23.54
N GLY A 136 6.78 -10.73 23.58
CA GLY A 136 7.87 -11.46 24.21
C GLY A 136 8.15 -12.80 23.52
N SER A 137 8.16 -13.88 24.30
CA SER A 137 8.36 -15.24 23.77
C SER A 137 7.07 -15.91 23.28
N GLN A 138 5.92 -15.26 23.46
CA GLN A 138 4.62 -15.80 23.02
C GLN A 138 4.37 -15.45 21.55
N GLN A 139 3.58 -16.30 20.89
CA GLN A 139 3.08 -15.99 19.55
C GLN A 139 1.99 -14.92 19.64
N PRO A 140 1.85 -14.04 18.64
CA PRO A 140 0.71 -13.14 18.55
C PRO A 140 -0.60 -13.96 18.54
N PRO A 141 -1.54 -13.72 19.47
CA PRO A 141 -2.83 -14.41 19.46
C PRO A 141 -3.57 -14.15 18.14
N VAL A 142 -4.40 -15.10 17.69
CA VAL A 142 -5.23 -14.92 16.47
C VAL A 142 -6.45 -14.05 16.78
N ASP A 143 -7.06 -14.24 17.95
CA ASP A 143 -8.16 -13.39 18.40
C ASP A 143 -7.67 -11.97 18.65
N ARG A 144 -8.43 -10.98 18.15
CA ARG A 144 -8.03 -9.57 18.22
C ARG A 144 -8.08 -9.04 19.64
N HIS A 145 -9.06 -9.44 20.44
CA HIS A 145 -9.20 -8.96 21.81
C HIS A 145 -8.05 -9.49 22.67
N GLU A 146 -7.76 -10.79 22.59
CA GLU A 146 -6.62 -11.41 23.28
C GLU A 146 -5.30 -10.76 22.87
N ARG A 147 -5.11 -10.48 21.58
CA ARG A 147 -3.92 -9.82 21.06
C ARG A 147 -3.78 -8.39 21.59
N TRP A 148 -4.87 -7.62 21.64
CA TRP A 148 -4.86 -6.28 22.24
C TRP A 148 -4.48 -6.30 23.72
N GLN A 149 -4.99 -7.26 24.47
CA GLN A 149 -4.67 -7.40 25.90
C GLN A 149 -3.21 -7.80 26.14
N ALA A 150 -2.60 -8.52 25.20
CA ALA A 150 -1.21 -8.92 25.27
C ALA A 150 -0.23 -7.80 24.88
N MET A 151 -0.67 -6.82 24.07
CA MET A 151 0.19 -5.71 23.63
C MET A 151 0.46 -4.72 24.77
N PRO A 152 1.69 -4.16 24.84
CA PRO A 152 1.98 -3.11 25.80
C PRO A 152 1.20 -1.84 25.48
N LEU A 153 0.77 -1.13 26.52
CA LEU A 153 0.02 0.11 26.38
C LEU A 153 0.96 1.32 26.38
N TYR A 154 0.58 2.34 25.61
CA TYR A 154 1.19 3.66 25.77
C TYR A 154 0.84 4.22 27.16
N PRO A 155 1.73 5.03 27.76
CA PRO A 155 1.41 5.78 28.97
C PRO A 155 0.17 6.66 28.75
N GLU A 156 -0.68 6.77 29.77
CA GLU A 156 -1.84 7.69 29.73
C GLU A 156 -1.43 9.16 29.79
N ASP A 157 -0.27 9.45 30.40
CA ASP A 157 0.30 10.79 30.47
C ASP A 157 1.03 11.14 29.17
N GLU A 158 0.50 12.11 28.43
CA GLU A 158 1.08 12.61 27.17
C GLU A 158 2.48 13.21 27.34
N MET A 159 2.87 13.62 28.55
CA MET A 159 4.20 14.13 28.86
C MET A 159 5.19 13.03 29.29
N ALA A 160 4.74 11.78 29.42
CA ALA A 160 5.61 10.68 29.79
C ALA A 160 6.66 10.38 28.72
N THR A 161 7.83 9.94 29.17
CA THR A 161 8.86 9.40 28.28
C THR A 161 8.32 8.22 27.50
N LEU A 162 8.64 8.17 26.20
CA LEU A 162 8.26 7.02 25.37
C LEU A 162 8.81 5.72 25.96
N PRO A 163 7.98 4.66 26.04
CA PRO A 163 8.43 3.38 26.55
C PRO A 163 9.45 2.73 25.61
N ALA A 164 10.37 1.95 26.15
CA ALA A 164 11.45 1.32 25.38
C ALA A 164 10.93 0.47 24.20
N TRP A 165 9.81 -0.25 24.39
CA TRP A 165 9.20 -1.06 23.34
C TRP A 165 8.75 -0.22 22.14
N SER A 166 8.24 1.00 22.35
CA SER A 166 7.75 1.84 21.25
C SER A 166 8.92 2.45 20.47
N ILE A 167 10.01 2.78 21.16
CA ILE A 167 11.25 3.25 20.54
C ILE A 167 11.84 2.15 19.64
N GLU A 168 11.94 0.92 20.15
CA GLU A 168 12.44 -0.21 19.35
C GLU A 168 11.52 -0.52 18.16
N LEU A 169 10.20 -0.46 18.35
CA LEU A 169 9.26 -0.68 17.26
C LEU A 169 9.41 0.37 16.15
N GLU A 170 9.63 1.63 16.51
CA GLU A 170 9.88 2.71 15.56
C GLU A 170 11.20 2.50 14.78
N GLU A 171 12.24 1.94 15.42
CA GLU A 171 13.47 1.54 14.72
C GLU A 171 13.23 0.41 13.71
N ILE A 172 12.38 -0.56 14.07
CA ILE A 172 11.97 -1.65 13.19
C ILE A 172 11.20 -1.09 11.99
N ASP A 173 10.23 -0.21 12.21
CA ASP A 173 9.46 0.43 11.14
C ASP A 173 10.37 1.22 10.19
N ARG A 174 11.29 2.03 10.73
CA ARG A 174 12.29 2.75 9.94
C ARG A 174 13.18 1.83 9.12
N ALA A 175 13.54 0.65 9.65
CA ALA A 175 14.32 -0.33 8.90
C ALA A 175 13.48 -1.00 7.81
N TYR A 176 12.20 -1.26 8.06
CA TYR A 176 11.28 -1.85 7.10
C TYR A 176 11.02 -0.91 5.92
N TRP A 177 10.79 0.38 6.16
CA TRP A 177 10.55 1.39 5.11
C TRP A 177 11.76 1.66 4.21
N LYS A 178 12.96 1.19 4.57
CA LYS A 178 14.10 1.19 3.65
C LYS A 178 13.98 0.14 2.55
N ASP A 179 12.95 -0.71 2.63
CA ASP A 179 12.64 -1.80 1.72
C ASP A 179 13.87 -2.66 1.38
N PRO A 180 14.50 -3.27 2.41
CA PRO A 180 15.82 -3.87 2.25
C PRO A 180 15.83 -5.12 1.36
N ASP A 181 14.66 -5.71 1.10
CA ASP A 181 14.49 -6.91 0.27
C ASP A 181 13.81 -6.62 -1.08
N GLY A 182 13.33 -5.41 -1.34
CA GLY A 182 12.51 -5.12 -2.53
C GLY A 182 11.19 -5.88 -2.51
N LEU A 183 10.40 -5.71 -1.46
CA LEU A 183 9.23 -6.55 -1.19
C LEU A 183 8.17 -6.44 -2.29
N SER A 184 7.95 -5.25 -2.82
CA SER A 184 6.98 -5.05 -3.90
C SER A 184 7.40 -5.82 -5.17
N GLN A 185 8.69 -5.87 -5.52
CA GLN A 185 9.17 -6.66 -6.66
C GLN A 185 9.04 -8.16 -6.40
N LYS A 186 9.24 -8.60 -5.15
CA LYS A 186 9.07 -10.00 -4.76
C LYS A 186 7.60 -10.44 -4.83
N LEU A 187 6.66 -9.59 -4.40
CA LEU A 187 5.22 -9.81 -4.55
C LEU A 187 4.83 -9.96 -6.02
N GLU A 188 5.31 -9.06 -6.88
CA GLU A 188 5.08 -9.16 -8.33
C GLU A 188 5.64 -10.46 -8.92
N ALA A 189 6.89 -10.81 -8.59
CA ALA A 189 7.52 -12.04 -9.07
C ALA A 189 6.77 -13.28 -8.58
N TYR A 190 6.29 -13.25 -7.34
CA TYR A 190 5.53 -14.36 -6.76
C TYR A 190 4.21 -14.61 -7.51
N LEU A 191 3.44 -13.57 -7.82
CA LEU A 191 2.20 -13.69 -8.60
C LEU A 191 2.43 -14.33 -9.97
N LYS A 192 3.52 -13.92 -10.65
CA LYS A 192 3.89 -14.47 -11.96
C LYS A 192 4.32 -15.93 -11.85
N ASN A 193 5.19 -16.26 -10.91
CA ASN A 193 5.76 -17.60 -10.76
C ASN A 193 4.75 -18.65 -10.28
N THR A 194 3.69 -18.23 -9.58
CA THR A 194 2.63 -19.12 -9.09
C THR A 194 1.46 -19.26 -10.06
N GLY A 195 1.44 -18.48 -11.14
CA GLY A 195 0.31 -18.44 -12.08
C GLY A 195 -0.93 -17.71 -11.53
N LEU A 196 -0.85 -17.13 -10.32
CA LEU A 196 -1.96 -16.38 -9.72
C LEU A 196 -2.35 -15.15 -10.56
N LEU A 197 -1.42 -14.60 -11.35
CA LEU A 197 -1.69 -13.48 -12.24
C LEU A 197 -2.38 -13.87 -13.55
N GLU A 198 -2.22 -15.12 -14.02
CA GLU A 198 -2.65 -15.57 -15.36
C GLU A 198 -4.13 -15.28 -15.66
N PRO A 199 -5.10 -15.49 -14.73
CA PRO A 199 -6.51 -15.21 -15.01
C PRO A 199 -6.81 -13.71 -15.21
N PHE A 200 -5.89 -12.85 -14.82
CA PHE A 200 -6.01 -11.40 -14.89
C PHE A 200 -5.15 -10.81 -16.02
N GLU A 201 -4.29 -11.58 -16.67
CA GLU A 201 -3.52 -11.08 -17.81
C GLU A 201 -4.43 -10.98 -19.04
N GLN A 202 -4.48 -9.81 -19.67
CA GLN A 202 -5.15 -9.68 -20.96
C GLN A 202 -4.29 -10.38 -22.03
N PRO A 203 -4.91 -11.11 -22.98
CA PRO A 203 -4.15 -11.67 -24.09
C PRO A 203 -3.41 -10.53 -24.81
N ALA A 204 -2.12 -10.76 -25.11
CA ALA A 204 -1.35 -9.82 -25.91
C ALA A 204 -2.05 -9.66 -27.28
N ASN A 205 -2.48 -8.42 -27.58
CA ASN A 205 -3.04 -8.06 -28.89
C ASN A 205 -1.98 -8.15 -29.99
#